data_AF-A0A813LM46-F1
#
_entry.id   AF-A0A813LM46-F1
#
_cell.length_a   1.000
_cell.length_b   1.000
_cell.length_c   1.000
_cell.angle_alpha   90.00
_cell.angle_beta   90.00
_cell.angle_gamma   90.00
#
_symmetry.space_group_name_H-M   'P 1'
#
loop_
_entity.id
_entity.type
_entity.pdbx_description
1 polymer ?
#
loop_
_entity_poly.entity_id
_entity_poly.type
_entity_poly.pdbx_seq_one_letter_code
_entity_poly.pdbx_strand_id
1 'polypeptide(L)'
;WKPYEVLPVAEKYFDFTLEPRMRYEMYYCIMKAQARLAAWDKIGRFDVVPPEVRGSSMAPPPPFSLPFPRQLPQKRREALRRTGGMCEKLWREFIGDLAKSCYPPEFSDPAFLDAVGNCILDTIPYKDDVAMYACNFPDMIALQHSNLQSDNAFYWRTDEDDMDCGIIDWGGCSPGHFPAKMQASVTSAEGEILDEHEDGLLQCFIDEYYKECGILLNLEEFRRQWWLTYCSYVQSMGTNIEMEIYRCTPREQWKTIRDLWDDRAVGVWNVRCFAFMIGSALKYLHLRWTRKGRGKLHIHDTFSEWKAYWETKGMT
;
A
#
# COMPACT_ATOMS: atom_id res chain seq x y z
N TRP A 1 -8.51 19.70 22.14
CA TRP A 1 -8.76 18.42 22.85
C TRP A 1 -8.10 18.49 24.21
N LYS A 2 -8.67 17.93 25.30
CA LYS A 2 -7.90 17.86 26.56
C LYS A 2 -6.84 16.75 26.42
N PRO A 3 -5.68 16.88 27.07
CA PRO A 3 -4.68 15.81 27.09
C PRO A 3 -5.30 14.48 27.52
N TYR A 4 -4.90 13.40 26.85
CA TYR A 4 -5.31 12.02 27.08
C TYR A 4 -6.80 11.71 26.85
N GLU A 5 -7.59 12.66 26.35
CA GLU A 5 -8.92 12.35 25.81
C GLU A 5 -8.79 11.65 24.45
N VAL A 6 -9.58 10.59 24.26
CA VAL A 6 -9.64 9.87 22.99
C VAL A 6 -10.21 10.78 21.90
N LEU A 7 -9.46 10.93 20.82
CA LEU A 7 -9.83 11.72 19.66
C LEU A 7 -10.84 10.98 18.76
N PRO A 8 -11.61 11.71 17.93
CA PRO A 8 -12.54 11.09 17.00
C PRO A 8 -11.84 10.20 15.96
N VAL A 9 -12.40 9.00 15.84
CA VAL A 9 -12.29 7.98 14.78
C VAL A 9 -12.96 8.36 13.46
N ALA A 10 -12.30 8.45 12.30
CA ALA A 10 -13.06 8.37 11.03
C ALA A 10 -13.60 6.95 10.82
N GLU A 11 -14.71 6.82 10.10
CA GLU A 11 -15.06 5.52 9.53
C GLU A 11 -14.01 5.10 8.49
N LYS A 12 -13.89 3.80 8.26
CA LYS A 12 -12.94 3.22 7.31
C LYS A 12 -13.03 3.89 5.93
N TYR A 13 -11.89 4.44 5.47
CA TYR A 13 -11.72 5.23 4.23
C TYR A 13 -12.37 6.62 4.21
N PHE A 14 -12.80 7.16 5.35
CA PHE A 14 -13.39 8.50 5.49
C PHE A 14 -12.49 9.50 6.21
N ASP A 15 -11.18 9.31 6.17
CA ASP A 15 -10.19 10.16 6.85
C ASP A 15 -10.31 11.64 6.45
N PHE A 16 -10.73 11.92 5.22
CA PHE A 16 -11.02 13.27 4.73
C PHE A 16 -12.10 14.03 5.51
N THR A 17 -12.88 13.34 6.35
CA THR A 17 -13.89 13.95 7.23
C THR A 17 -13.29 14.52 8.52
N LEU A 18 -12.05 14.14 8.85
CA LEU A 18 -11.34 14.64 10.02
C LEU A 18 -10.76 16.04 9.77
N GLU A 19 -10.43 16.74 10.87
CA GLU A 19 -9.75 18.03 10.78
C GLU A 19 -8.40 17.91 10.03
N PRO A 20 -8.02 18.88 9.18
CA PRO A 20 -6.88 18.75 8.28
C PRO A 20 -5.58 18.27 8.92
N ARG A 21 -5.29 18.74 10.14
CA ARG A 21 -4.11 18.37 10.93
C ARG A 21 -4.14 16.91 11.37
N MET A 22 -5.29 16.41 11.83
CA MET A 22 -5.41 15.01 12.29
C MET A 22 -5.15 14.02 11.17
N ARG A 23 -5.58 14.33 9.94
CA ARG A 23 -5.49 13.42 8.80
C ARG A 23 -4.07 12.90 8.57
N TYR A 24 -3.07 13.79 8.52
CA TYR A 24 -1.69 13.37 8.34
C TYR A 24 -1.03 12.92 9.65
N GLU A 25 -1.36 13.56 10.80
CA GLU A 25 -0.75 13.21 12.10
C GLU A 25 -1.05 11.76 12.51
N MET A 26 -2.25 11.26 12.21
CA MET A 26 -2.61 9.86 12.46
C MET A 26 -1.67 8.89 11.74
N TYR A 27 -1.31 9.19 10.48
CA TYR A 27 -0.36 8.37 9.71
C TYR A 27 1.03 8.35 10.35
N TYR A 28 1.58 9.50 10.75
CA TYR A 28 2.84 9.54 11.50
C TYR A 28 2.74 8.75 12.81
N CYS A 29 1.61 8.87 13.51
CA CYS A 29 1.37 8.17 14.76
C CYS A 29 1.40 6.64 14.59
N ILE A 30 0.69 6.10 13.60
CA ILE A 30 0.70 4.66 13.33
C ILE A 30 2.04 4.17 12.78
N MET A 31 2.80 5.00 12.06
CA MET A 31 4.16 4.64 11.63
C MET A 31 5.11 4.49 12.82
N LYS A 32 5.05 5.40 13.81
CA LYS A 32 5.79 5.25 15.08
C LYS A 32 5.39 3.96 15.81
N ALA A 33 4.09 3.68 15.89
CA ALA A 33 3.59 2.50 16.58
C ALA A 33 4.02 1.18 15.89
N GLN A 34 4.00 1.12 14.55
CA GLN A 34 4.54 -0.01 13.79
C GLN A 34 6.06 -0.15 13.92
N ALA A 35 6.79 0.96 13.95
CA ALA A 35 8.24 0.95 14.15
C ALA A 35 8.61 0.37 15.52
N ARG A 36 7.90 0.78 16.59
CA ARG A 36 8.04 0.21 17.94
C ARG A 36 7.74 -1.28 17.96
N LEU A 37 6.62 -1.70 17.36
CA LEU A 37 6.23 -3.12 17.26
C LEU A 37 7.33 -3.97 16.62
N ALA A 38 7.88 -3.51 15.49
CA ALA A 38 8.96 -4.22 14.81
C ALA A 38 10.28 -4.20 15.58
N ALA A 39 10.64 -3.07 16.18
CA ALA A 39 11.85 -2.94 16.99
C ALA A 39 11.81 -3.88 18.20
N TRP A 40 10.65 -3.98 18.86
CA TRP A 40 10.45 -4.84 20.01
C TRP A 40 10.50 -6.33 19.65
N ASP A 41 10.00 -6.72 18.48
CA ASP A 41 10.19 -8.07 17.95
C ASP A 41 11.66 -8.38 17.70
N LYS A 42 12.38 -7.42 17.09
CA LYS A 42 13.81 -7.56 16.75
C LYS A 42 14.72 -7.76 17.94
N ILE A 43 14.45 -7.08 19.04
CA ILE A 43 15.22 -7.22 20.28
C ILE A 43 14.69 -8.32 21.21
N GLY A 44 13.67 -9.08 20.77
CA GLY A 44 13.10 -10.18 21.54
C GLY A 44 12.35 -9.75 22.79
N ARG A 45 11.67 -8.58 22.74
CA ARG A 45 10.89 -8.04 23.87
C ARG A 45 9.58 -8.79 24.11
N PHE A 46 9.08 -9.53 23.11
CA PHE A 46 7.89 -10.35 23.26
C PHE A 46 8.25 -11.74 23.81
N ASP A 47 7.75 -12.06 25.01
CA ASP A 47 7.97 -13.38 25.64
C ASP A 47 7.44 -14.52 24.76
N VAL A 48 6.26 -14.31 24.17
CA VAL A 48 5.64 -15.19 23.17
C VAL A 48 4.78 -14.29 22.27
N VAL A 49 4.95 -14.39 20.96
CA VAL A 49 3.92 -13.93 20.01
C VAL A 49 2.90 -15.07 19.89
N PRO A 50 1.68 -14.93 20.45
CA PRO A 50 0.71 -16.02 20.47
C PRO A 50 0.48 -16.57 19.06
N PRO A 51 0.36 -17.90 18.87
CA PRO A 51 0.07 -18.49 17.56
C PRO A 51 -1.16 -17.88 16.88
N GLU A 52 -2.13 -17.40 17.66
CA GLU A 52 -3.34 -16.71 17.22
C GLU A 52 -3.04 -15.31 16.65
N VAL A 53 -2.03 -14.63 17.21
CA VAL A 53 -1.52 -13.34 16.69
C VAL A 53 -0.65 -13.56 15.46
N ARG A 54 -0.03 -14.74 15.29
CA ARG A 54 0.64 -15.15 14.05
C ARG A 54 -0.36 -15.57 12.96
N GLY A 55 -1.52 -14.88 12.93
CA GLY A 55 -2.75 -15.27 12.24
C GLY A 55 -2.48 -16.01 10.94
N SER A 56 -3.13 -17.16 10.78
CA SER A 56 -3.11 -18.05 9.61
C SER A 56 -2.37 -17.41 8.43
N SER A 57 -1.12 -17.82 8.20
CA SER A 57 -0.27 -17.20 7.19
C SER A 57 -0.96 -17.24 5.83
N MET A 58 -1.72 -16.18 5.52
CA MET A 58 -2.13 -15.85 4.15
C MET A 58 -0.89 -15.44 3.35
N ALA A 59 0.22 -15.15 4.03
CA ALA A 59 1.53 -15.28 3.46
C ALA A 59 1.78 -16.77 3.15
N PRO A 60 1.98 -17.17 1.88
CA PRO A 60 2.63 -18.45 1.60
C PRO A 60 3.89 -18.56 2.48
N PRO A 61 4.35 -19.78 2.82
CA PRO A 61 5.60 -19.96 3.53
C PRO A 61 6.61 -19.01 2.89
N PRO A 62 7.22 -18.13 3.69
CA PRO A 62 7.95 -17.01 3.14
C PRO A 62 8.97 -17.58 2.15
N PRO A 63 9.16 -16.95 0.98
CA PRO A 63 10.08 -17.45 -0.04
C PRO A 63 11.55 -17.37 0.41
N PHE A 64 11.82 -17.35 1.72
CA PHE A 64 13.13 -17.40 2.38
C PHE A 64 13.97 -18.62 1.98
N SER A 65 13.38 -19.65 1.35
CA SER A 65 14.11 -20.80 0.81
C SER A 65 14.33 -20.76 -0.70
N LEU A 66 13.75 -19.78 -1.42
CA LEU A 66 13.94 -19.66 -2.86
C LEU A 66 15.13 -18.73 -3.14
N PRO A 67 16.09 -19.16 -3.97
CA PRO A 67 17.22 -18.30 -4.33
C PRO A 67 16.73 -17.09 -5.14
N PHE A 68 17.17 -15.90 -4.73
CA PHE A 68 17.10 -14.68 -5.51
C PHE A 68 18.50 -14.34 -6.05
N PRO A 69 18.65 -13.92 -7.32
CA PRO A 69 17.60 -13.73 -8.33
C PRO A 69 17.06 -15.05 -8.87
N ARG A 70 15.75 -15.08 -9.17
CA ARG A 70 15.10 -16.24 -9.76
C ARG A 70 15.16 -16.16 -11.28
N GLN A 71 15.49 -17.29 -11.91
CA GLN A 71 15.35 -17.47 -13.35
C GLN A 71 13.99 -18.09 -13.63
N LEU A 72 13.01 -17.25 -13.91
CA LEU A 72 11.70 -17.72 -14.35
C LEU A 72 11.77 -18.05 -15.85
N PRO A 73 11.29 -19.22 -16.28
CA PRO A 73 11.21 -19.49 -17.71
C PRO A 73 10.40 -18.41 -18.43
N GLN A 74 10.87 -17.96 -19.60
CA GLN A 74 10.21 -16.91 -20.38
C GLN A 74 8.70 -17.17 -20.57
N LYS A 75 8.32 -18.43 -20.86
CA LYS A 75 6.92 -18.85 -20.97
C LYS A 75 6.07 -18.55 -19.73
N ARG A 76 6.66 -18.64 -18.53
CA ARG A 76 5.98 -18.30 -17.27
C ARG A 76 5.84 -16.78 -17.11
N ARG A 77 6.86 -15.99 -17.48
CA ARG A 77 6.76 -14.52 -17.50
C ARG A 77 5.70 -14.05 -18.48
N GLU A 78 5.61 -14.66 -19.66
CA GLU A 78 4.56 -14.39 -20.65
C GLU A 78 3.16 -14.75 -20.14
N ALA A 79 3.04 -15.87 -19.41
CA ALA A 79 1.77 -16.23 -18.78
C ALA A 79 1.33 -15.20 -17.72
N LEU A 80 2.25 -14.75 -16.86
CA LEU A 80 1.99 -13.68 -15.89
C LEU A 80 1.63 -12.35 -16.57
N ARG A 81 2.31 -12.00 -17.67
CA ARG A 81 1.99 -10.82 -18.48
C ARG A 81 0.55 -10.87 -19.03
N ARG A 82 0.07 -12.06 -19.43
CA ARG A 82 -1.35 -12.23 -19.83
C ARG A 82 -2.31 -11.97 -18.67
N THR A 83 -2.00 -12.45 -17.47
CA THR A 83 -2.76 -12.08 -16.26
C THR A 83 -2.73 -10.58 -16.00
N GLY A 84 -1.58 -9.93 -16.23
CA GLY A 84 -1.44 -8.47 -16.17
C GLY A 84 -2.35 -7.75 -17.15
N GLY A 85 -2.47 -8.25 -18.39
CA GLY A 85 -3.39 -7.71 -19.38
C GLY A 85 -4.86 -7.82 -18.97
N MET A 86 -5.25 -8.88 -18.25
CA MET A 86 -6.60 -8.97 -17.68
C MET A 86 -6.80 -7.93 -16.59
N CYS A 87 -5.84 -7.80 -15.66
CA CYS A 87 -5.91 -6.79 -14.58
C CYS A 87 -5.96 -5.37 -15.17
N GLU A 88 -5.11 -5.09 -16.16
CA GLU A 88 -5.03 -3.83 -16.89
C GLU A 88 -6.37 -3.46 -17.53
N LYS A 89 -7.00 -4.41 -18.23
CA LYS A 89 -8.30 -4.21 -18.85
C LYS A 89 -9.39 -3.90 -17.82
N LEU A 90 -9.40 -4.62 -16.69
CA LEU A 90 -10.43 -4.46 -15.64
C LEU A 90 -10.41 -3.07 -15.02
N TRP A 91 -9.23 -2.58 -14.64
CA TRP A 91 -9.15 -1.25 -14.03
C TRP A 91 -9.38 -0.14 -15.05
N ARG A 92 -8.93 -0.30 -16.30
CA ARG A 92 -9.20 0.67 -17.37
C ARG A 92 -10.69 0.77 -17.69
N GLU A 93 -11.39 -0.36 -17.76
CA GLU A 93 -12.86 -0.38 -17.94
C GLU A 93 -13.57 0.30 -16.76
N PHE A 94 -13.14 -0.01 -15.54
CA PHE A 94 -13.74 0.59 -14.36
C PHE A 94 -13.52 2.11 -14.30
N ILE A 95 -12.28 2.58 -14.38
CA ILE A 95 -11.93 4.00 -14.21
C ILE A 95 -12.20 4.83 -15.47
N GLY A 96 -11.98 4.24 -16.65
CA GLY A 96 -12.10 4.93 -17.94
C GLY A 96 -13.51 4.92 -18.54
N ASP A 97 -14.40 4.04 -18.06
CA ASP A 97 -15.75 3.88 -18.61
C ASP A 97 -16.82 3.84 -17.49
N LEU A 98 -16.92 2.72 -16.77
CA LEU A 98 -18.08 2.45 -15.90
C LEU A 98 -18.21 3.41 -14.71
N ALA A 99 -17.11 3.67 -14.00
CA ALA A 99 -17.05 4.56 -12.85
C ALA A 99 -16.39 5.92 -13.19
N LYS A 100 -16.21 6.25 -14.47
CA LYS A 100 -15.51 7.46 -14.92
C LYS A 100 -16.04 8.74 -14.26
N SER A 101 -17.36 8.87 -14.17
CA SER A 101 -18.02 10.04 -13.55
C SER A 101 -17.86 10.11 -12.03
N CYS A 102 -17.48 9.00 -11.39
CA CYS A 102 -17.30 8.91 -9.95
C CYS A 102 -15.91 9.39 -9.50
N TYR A 103 -15.00 9.63 -10.45
CA TYR A 103 -13.62 10.05 -10.18
C TYR A 103 -13.31 11.40 -10.83
N PRO A 104 -12.29 12.12 -10.34
CA PRO A 104 -11.79 13.31 -11.01
C PRO A 104 -11.44 13.04 -12.49
N PRO A 105 -11.76 13.97 -13.41
CA PRO A 105 -11.63 13.75 -14.85
C PRO A 105 -10.20 13.41 -15.27
N GLU A 106 -9.19 13.92 -14.54
CA GLU A 106 -7.78 13.62 -14.80
C GLU A 106 -7.42 12.14 -14.69
N PHE A 107 -8.17 11.33 -13.93
CA PHE A 107 -7.89 9.88 -13.83
C PHE A 107 -8.25 9.13 -15.10
N SER A 108 -9.07 9.75 -15.97
CA SER A 108 -9.44 9.21 -17.27
C SER A 108 -8.58 9.75 -18.43
N ASP A 109 -7.51 10.51 -18.14
CA ASP A 109 -6.54 10.94 -19.15
C ASP A 109 -5.92 9.71 -19.83
N PRO A 110 -6.06 9.53 -21.15
CA PRO A 110 -5.52 8.38 -21.86
C PRO A 110 -4.02 8.17 -21.64
N ALA A 111 -3.22 9.24 -21.58
CA ALA A 111 -1.78 9.13 -21.37
C ALA A 111 -1.43 8.65 -19.96
N PHE A 112 -2.21 9.08 -18.97
CA PHE A 112 -2.07 8.59 -17.59
C PHE A 112 -2.49 7.11 -17.49
N LEU A 113 -3.63 6.75 -18.10
CA LEU A 113 -4.10 5.37 -18.14
C LEU A 113 -3.08 4.43 -18.78
N ASP A 114 -2.46 4.86 -19.88
CA ASP A 114 -1.42 4.11 -20.56
C ASP A 114 -0.15 4.00 -19.72
N ALA A 115 0.25 5.05 -19.00
CA ALA A 115 1.39 4.99 -18.10
C ALA A 115 1.20 3.96 -16.97
N VAL A 116 0.03 3.95 -16.34
CA VAL A 116 -0.32 2.96 -15.29
C VAL A 116 -0.46 1.56 -15.86
N GLY A 117 -1.12 1.41 -17.02
CA GLY A 117 -1.29 0.13 -17.70
C GLY A 117 0.05 -0.50 -18.09
N ASN A 118 0.97 0.28 -18.66
CA ASN A 118 2.32 -0.17 -18.98
C ASN A 118 3.09 -0.60 -17.72
N CYS A 119 2.96 0.17 -16.63
CA CYS A 119 3.55 -0.20 -15.34
C CYS A 119 3.04 -1.59 -14.87
N ILE A 120 1.72 -1.85 -14.92
CA ILE A 120 1.14 -3.15 -14.56
C ILE A 120 1.72 -4.27 -15.43
N LEU A 121 1.71 -4.09 -16.76
CA LEU A 121 2.13 -5.10 -17.72
C LEU A 121 3.62 -5.48 -17.59
N ASP A 122 4.46 -4.50 -17.29
CA ASP A 122 5.91 -4.71 -17.15
C ASP A 122 6.31 -5.25 -15.78
N THR A 123 5.58 -4.87 -14.72
CA THR A 123 5.92 -5.26 -13.34
C THR A 123 5.34 -6.61 -12.92
N ILE A 124 4.15 -7.00 -13.41
CA ILE A 124 3.49 -8.24 -12.97
C ILE A 124 4.32 -9.52 -13.16
N PRO A 125 5.14 -9.68 -14.22
CA PRO A 125 5.96 -10.88 -14.39
C PRO A 125 7.06 -11.02 -13.34
N TYR A 126 7.31 -9.96 -12.56
CA TYR A 126 8.37 -9.85 -11.56
C TYR A 126 7.83 -9.67 -10.14
N LYS A 127 6.51 -9.80 -9.93
CA LYS A 127 5.89 -9.66 -8.59
C LYS A 127 6.56 -10.54 -7.53
N ASP A 128 6.77 -11.81 -7.85
CA ASP A 128 7.46 -12.75 -6.95
C ASP A 128 8.93 -12.33 -6.73
N ASP A 129 9.60 -11.84 -7.77
CA ASP A 129 11.00 -11.40 -7.71
C ASP A 129 11.18 -10.20 -6.78
N VAL A 130 10.25 -9.24 -6.82
CA VAL A 130 10.20 -8.10 -5.89
C VAL A 130 9.97 -8.57 -4.45
N ALA A 131 9.04 -9.51 -4.23
CA ALA A 131 8.78 -10.05 -2.90
C ALA A 131 10.00 -10.81 -2.33
N MET A 132 10.74 -11.54 -3.19
CA MET A 132 11.98 -12.21 -2.80
C MET A 132 13.14 -11.24 -2.59
N TYR A 133 13.22 -10.18 -3.39
CA TYR A 133 14.23 -9.13 -3.21
C TYR A 133 14.18 -8.54 -1.80
N ALA A 134 12.97 -8.28 -1.29
CA ALA A 134 12.76 -7.81 0.08
C ALA A 134 13.29 -8.77 1.16
N CYS A 135 13.35 -10.08 0.86
CA CYS A 135 13.89 -11.07 1.78
C CYS A 135 15.40 -10.96 1.99
N ASN A 136 16.13 -10.26 1.12
CA ASN A 136 17.57 -10.02 1.28
C ASN A 136 17.89 -8.95 2.33
N PHE A 137 16.87 -8.33 2.92
CA PHE A 137 17.01 -7.27 3.93
C PHE A 137 16.39 -7.74 5.24
N PRO A 138 17.06 -8.66 5.97
CA PRO A 138 16.49 -9.23 7.20
C PRO A 138 16.19 -8.15 8.25
N ASP A 139 16.94 -7.05 8.27
CA ASP A 139 16.70 -5.91 9.16
C ASP A 139 15.39 -5.16 8.87
N MET A 140 14.79 -5.36 7.70
CA MET A 140 13.49 -4.81 7.30
C MET A 140 12.33 -5.82 7.47
N ILE A 141 12.55 -6.89 8.24
CA ILE A 141 11.54 -7.95 8.47
C ILE A 141 11.41 -8.19 9.97
N ALA A 142 10.22 -7.94 10.49
CA ALA A 142 9.85 -8.21 11.88
C ALA A 142 8.32 -8.32 11.99
N LEU A 143 7.82 -8.61 13.19
CA LEU A 143 6.39 -8.55 13.49
C LEU A 143 5.81 -7.18 13.12
N GLN A 144 4.73 -7.20 12.35
CA GLN A 144 4.06 -5.99 11.86
C GLN A 144 2.55 -6.19 11.87
N HIS A 145 1.84 -5.08 12.00
CA HIS A 145 0.40 -5.05 11.83
C HIS A 145 0.05 -5.11 10.34
N SER A 146 -0.88 -5.98 9.94
CA SER A 146 -1.18 -6.21 8.52
C SER A 146 -2.26 -5.29 7.95
N ASN A 147 -2.97 -4.58 8.81
CA ASN A 147 -4.14 -3.78 8.46
C ASN A 147 -4.20 -2.51 9.33
N LEU A 148 -3.08 -1.84 9.58
CA LEU A 148 -3.07 -0.69 10.51
C LEU A 148 -3.48 0.60 9.79
N GLN A 149 -4.66 0.58 9.21
CA GLN A 149 -5.28 1.79 8.72
C GLN A 149 -5.70 2.68 9.89
N SER A 150 -6.02 3.94 9.62
CA SER A 150 -6.34 4.92 10.67
C SER A 150 -7.49 4.48 11.58
N ASP A 151 -8.46 3.72 11.05
CA ASP A 151 -9.62 3.17 11.76
C ASP A 151 -9.28 2.02 12.73
N ASN A 152 -8.09 1.42 12.59
CA ASN A 152 -7.61 0.32 13.44
C ASN A 152 -6.70 0.79 14.58
N ALA A 153 -6.87 2.03 15.01
CA ALA A 153 -6.26 2.58 16.21
C ALA A 153 -7.19 3.60 16.89
N PHE A 154 -6.95 3.85 18.17
CA PHE A 154 -7.51 5.00 18.89
C PHE A 154 -6.38 5.95 19.25
N TYR A 155 -6.67 7.25 19.20
CA TYR A 155 -5.65 8.31 19.30
C TYR A 155 -5.95 9.21 20.49
N TRP A 156 -4.90 9.81 21.06
CA TRP A 156 -5.01 10.88 22.05
C TRP A 156 -3.88 11.87 21.84
N ARG A 157 -3.99 13.05 22.45
CA ARG A 157 -2.88 14.01 22.54
C ARG A 157 -2.23 13.96 23.92
N THR A 158 -0.92 14.13 23.98
CA THR A 158 -0.17 14.29 25.23
C THR A 158 -0.31 15.72 25.77
N ASP A 159 0.28 15.98 26.94
CA ASP A 159 0.39 17.35 27.48
C ASP A 159 1.20 18.30 26.57
N GLU A 160 2.02 17.76 25.68
CA GLU A 160 2.87 18.49 24.73
C GLU A 160 2.19 18.66 23.34
N ASP A 161 0.90 18.33 23.23
CA ASP A 161 0.10 18.35 21.98
C ASP A 161 0.55 17.32 20.92
N ASP A 162 1.45 16.39 21.27
CA ASP A 162 1.85 15.28 20.42
C ASP A 162 0.76 14.21 20.32
N MET A 163 0.56 13.65 19.13
CA MET A 163 -0.36 12.52 18.93
C MET A 163 0.33 11.18 19.22
N ASP A 164 -0.34 10.37 20.03
CA ASP A 164 -0.01 8.96 20.28
C ASP A 164 -1.24 8.07 20.08
N CYS A 165 -1.03 6.75 19.96
CA CYS A 165 -2.11 5.82 19.67
C CYS A 165 -1.96 4.45 20.33
N GLY A 166 -3.10 3.79 20.48
CA GLY A 166 -3.22 2.38 20.81
C GLY A 166 -3.74 1.61 19.61
N ILE A 167 -3.12 0.47 19.32
CA ILE A 167 -3.45 -0.37 18.17
C ILE A 167 -4.50 -1.42 18.56
N ILE A 168 -5.47 -1.64 17.68
CA ILE A 168 -6.50 -2.69 17.78
C ILE A 168 -6.52 -3.54 16.51
N ASP A 169 -7.43 -4.52 16.44
CA ASP A 169 -7.60 -5.39 15.26
C ASP A 169 -6.32 -6.12 14.82
N TRP A 170 -5.72 -6.85 15.75
CA TRP A 170 -4.51 -7.65 15.55
C TRP A 170 -4.68 -8.82 14.56
N GLY A 171 -5.83 -8.92 13.87
CA GLY A 171 -6.10 -9.89 12.83
C GLY A 171 -5.03 -9.86 11.73
N GLY A 172 -4.42 -11.01 11.48
CA GLY A 172 -3.39 -11.14 10.45
C GLY A 172 -2.04 -10.49 10.79
N CYS A 173 -1.83 -10.00 12.02
CA CYS A 173 -0.50 -9.61 12.49
C CYS A 173 0.51 -10.74 12.18
N SER A 174 1.67 -10.39 11.64
CA SER A 174 2.65 -11.40 11.24
C SER A 174 4.02 -10.79 11.05
N PRO A 175 5.09 -11.59 11.12
CA PRO A 175 6.36 -11.19 10.53
C PRO A 175 6.12 -10.77 9.07
N GLY A 176 6.72 -9.65 8.69
CA GLY A 176 6.54 -9.10 7.36
C GLY A 176 7.56 -8.03 7.05
N HIS A 177 7.71 -7.78 5.75
CA HIS A 177 8.58 -6.75 5.22
C HIS A 177 7.98 -5.36 5.46
N PHE A 178 8.76 -4.44 6.03
CA PHE A 178 8.28 -3.13 6.53
C PHE A 178 7.58 -2.29 5.47
N PRO A 179 8.19 -1.92 4.32
CA PRO A 179 7.50 -1.18 3.26
C PRO A 179 6.17 -1.80 2.81
N ALA A 180 6.06 -3.13 2.74
CA ALA A 180 4.83 -3.78 2.32
C ALA A 180 3.69 -3.61 3.35
N LYS A 181 4.01 -3.71 4.64
CA LYS A 181 3.05 -3.57 5.74
C LYS A 181 2.65 -2.12 5.96
N MET A 182 3.61 -1.20 5.86
CA MET A 182 3.33 0.23 5.90
C MET A 182 2.43 0.66 4.73
N GLN A 183 2.60 0.11 3.53
CA GLN A 183 1.69 0.40 2.41
C GLN A 183 0.24 0.01 2.68
N ALA A 184 0.02 -1.17 3.26
CA ALA A 184 -1.32 -1.60 3.66
C ALA A 184 -1.96 -0.66 4.71
N SER A 185 -1.14 0.10 5.43
CA SER A 185 -1.56 1.01 6.50
C SER A 185 -1.93 2.40 5.99
N VAL A 186 -1.50 2.76 4.77
CA VAL A 186 -1.78 4.07 4.17
C VAL A 186 -2.79 4.03 3.03
N THR A 187 -3.43 2.89 2.78
CA THR A 187 -4.39 2.76 1.66
C THR A 187 -5.59 3.70 1.78
N SER A 188 -5.95 4.13 2.99
CA SER A 188 -7.01 5.11 3.26
C SER A 188 -6.56 6.56 3.18
N ALA A 189 -5.25 6.83 3.10
CA ALA A 189 -4.74 8.19 3.06
C ALA A 189 -5.14 8.86 1.75
N GLU A 190 -5.52 10.14 1.80
CA GLU A 190 -5.72 10.90 0.56
C GLU A 190 -4.42 10.95 -0.24
N GLY A 191 -4.53 10.92 -1.58
CA GLY A 191 -3.35 10.87 -2.43
C GLY A 191 -2.45 12.10 -2.30
N GLU A 192 -3.02 13.26 -1.95
CA GLU A 192 -2.31 14.49 -1.60
C GLU A 192 -1.45 14.30 -0.34
N ILE A 193 -2.00 13.68 0.71
CA ILE A 193 -1.27 13.42 1.95
C ILE A 193 -0.08 12.51 1.68
N LEU A 194 -0.26 11.45 0.87
CA LEU A 194 0.86 10.58 0.51
C LEU A 194 1.88 11.27 -0.36
N ASP A 195 1.46 12.10 -1.31
CA ASP A 195 2.40 12.80 -2.15
C ASP A 195 3.27 13.78 -1.36
N GLU A 196 2.67 14.49 -0.38
CA GLU A 196 3.34 15.47 0.48
C GLU A 196 4.18 14.81 1.59
N HIS A 197 3.67 13.77 2.24
CA HIS A 197 4.25 13.24 3.47
C HIS A 197 4.99 11.90 3.34
N GLU A 198 4.99 11.24 2.17
CA GLU A 198 5.65 9.93 2.01
C GLU A 198 7.07 9.90 2.60
N ASP A 199 7.96 10.80 2.18
CA ASP A 199 9.35 10.79 2.65
C ASP A 199 9.44 10.97 4.17
N GLY A 200 8.58 11.82 4.74
CA GLY A 200 8.53 12.02 6.19
C GLY A 200 7.96 10.82 6.94
N LEU A 201 6.99 10.09 6.37
CA LEU A 201 6.46 8.84 6.94
C LEU A 201 7.53 7.74 6.95
N LEU A 202 8.29 7.59 5.85
CA LEU A 202 9.38 6.63 5.75
C LEU A 202 10.49 6.97 6.77
N GLN A 203 10.90 8.23 6.83
CA GLN A 203 11.92 8.68 7.78
C GLN A 203 11.45 8.52 9.23
N CYS A 204 10.20 8.88 9.53
CA CYS A 204 9.61 8.72 10.86
C CYS A 204 9.65 7.26 11.34
N PHE A 205 9.36 6.30 10.46
CA PHE A 205 9.48 4.89 10.78
C PHE A 205 10.93 4.51 11.09
N ILE A 206 11.88 4.92 10.24
CA ILE A 206 13.31 4.60 10.40
C ILE A 206 13.87 5.18 11.70
N ASP A 207 13.53 6.42 12.02
CA ASP A 207 13.99 7.12 13.21
C ASP A 207 13.47 6.46 14.49
N GLU A 208 12.16 6.16 14.55
CA GLU A 208 11.58 5.52 15.72
C GLU A 208 12.08 4.07 15.85
N TYR A 209 12.26 3.34 14.75
CA TYR A 209 12.84 1.99 14.76
C TYR A 209 14.29 2.00 15.27
N TYR A 210 15.11 2.93 14.79
CA TYR A 210 16.49 3.11 15.26
C TYR A 210 16.54 3.49 16.74
N LYS A 211 15.69 4.40 17.18
CA LYS A 211 15.58 4.80 18.60
C LYS A 211 15.26 3.60 19.50
N GLU A 212 14.40 2.68 19.07
CA GLU A 212 13.93 1.56 19.88
C GLU A 212 14.84 0.32 19.85
N CYS A 213 15.58 0.06 18.75
CA CYS A 213 16.43 -1.14 18.63
C CYS A 213 17.89 -0.89 18.22
N GLY A 214 18.27 0.35 17.87
CA GLY A 214 19.63 0.71 17.44
C GLY A 214 20.01 0.29 16.01
N ILE A 215 19.08 -0.29 15.24
CA ILE A 215 19.32 -0.71 13.85
C ILE A 215 18.95 0.44 12.91
N LEU A 216 19.94 1.00 12.20
CA LEU A 216 19.73 2.07 11.24
C LEU A 216 19.44 1.49 9.85
N LEU A 217 18.23 1.75 9.33
CA LEU A 217 17.85 1.36 7.98
C LEU A 217 18.34 2.37 6.95
N ASN A 218 18.69 1.88 5.75
CA ASN A 218 19.05 2.74 4.62
C ASN A 218 17.78 3.31 3.97
N LEU A 219 17.58 4.63 4.04
CA LEU A 219 16.40 5.31 3.51
C LEU A 219 16.20 5.09 2.00
N GLU A 220 17.26 5.18 1.20
CA GLU A 220 17.16 5.02 -0.26
C GLU A 220 16.69 3.62 -0.64
N GLU A 221 17.18 2.60 0.07
CA GLU A 221 16.76 1.23 -0.12
C GLU A 221 15.33 1.00 0.39
N PHE A 222 14.97 1.57 1.54
CA PHE A 222 13.62 1.52 2.08
C PHE A 222 12.61 2.13 1.11
N ARG A 223 12.92 3.30 0.54
CA ARG A 223 12.11 4.00 -0.46
C ARG A 223 12.00 3.20 -1.76
N ARG A 224 13.10 2.60 -2.22
CA ARG A 224 13.08 1.72 -3.39
C ARG A 224 12.11 0.57 -3.19
N GLN A 225 12.20 -0.11 -2.04
CA GLN A 225 11.33 -1.24 -1.74
C GLN A 225 9.88 -0.85 -1.50
N TRP A 226 9.63 0.36 -0.97
CA TRP A 226 8.32 0.98 -0.96
C TRP A 226 7.78 1.09 -2.38
N TRP A 227 8.44 1.81 -3.30
CA TRP A 227 7.93 1.97 -4.67
C TRP A 227 7.78 0.65 -5.44
N LEU A 228 8.70 -0.31 -5.25
CA LEU A 228 8.57 -1.66 -5.83
C LEU A 228 7.34 -2.41 -5.29
N THR A 229 7.06 -2.28 -4.00
CA THR A 229 5.84 -2.86 -3.41
C THR A 229 4.59 -2.15 -3.94
N TYR A 230 4.68 -0.84 -4.19
CA TYR A 230 3.57 -0.06 -4.73
C TYR A 230 3.20 -0.52 -6.15
N CYS A 231 4.18 -0.94 -6.97
CA CYS A 231 3.91 -1.60 -8.25
C CYS A 231 3.02 -2.85 -8.06
N SER A 232 3.33 -3.69 -7.06
CA SER A 232 2.54 -4.90 -6.77
C SER A 232 1.11 -4.56 -6.33
N TYR A 233 0.96 -3.45 -5.60
CA TYR A 233 -0.35 -2.94 -5.21
C TYR A 233 -1.16 -2.44 -6.41
N VAL A 234 -0.55 -1.68 -7.33
CA VAL A 234 -1.21 -1.23 -8.58
C VAL A 234 -1.64 -2.41 -9.45
N GLN A 235 -0.82 -3.46 -9.55
CA GLN A 235 -1.21 -4.70 -10.23
C GLN A 235 -2.46 -5.35 -9.63
N SER A 236 -2.64 -5.25 -8.30
CA SER A 236 -3.77 -5.88 -7.60
C SER A 236 -5.10 -5.18 -7.82
N MET A 237 -5.11 -3.93 -8.29
CA MET A 237 -6.33 -3.14 -8.49
C MET A 237 -7.35 -3.86 -9.39
N GLY A 238 -6.90 -4.45 -10.50
CA GLY A 238 -7.79 -5.19 -11.40
C GLY A 238 -8.46 -6.38 -10.71
N THR A 239 -7.70 -7.15 -9.92
CA THR A 239 -8.24 -8.27 -9.12
C THR A 239 -9.22 -7.78 -8.06
N ASN A 240 -8.90 -6.68 -7.38
CA ASN A 240 -9.77 -6.09 -6.36
C ASN A 240 -11.09 -5.59 -6.96
N ILE A 241 -11.05 -5.01 -8.16
CA ILE A 241 -12.25 -4.62 -8.89
C ILE A 241 -13.16 -5.82 -9.14
N GLU A 242 -12.61 -6.94 -9.62
CA GLU A 242 -13.42 -8.14 -9.87
C GLU A 242 -13.94 -8.76 -8.56
N MET A 243 -13.06 -8.95 -7.58
CA MET A 243 -13.34 -9.74 -6.37
C MET A 243 -14.11 -8.99 -5.29
N GLU A 244 -13.91 -7.68 -5.18
CA GLU A 244 -14.42 -6.87 -4.06
C GLU A 244 -15.44 -5.85 -4.53
N ILE A 245 -15.28 -5.29 -5.74
CA ILE A 245 -16.24 -4.34 -6.30
C ILE A 245 -17.35 -5.06 -7.06
N TYR A 246 -17.05 -5.76 -8.16
CA TYR A 246 -18.08 -6.36 -9.03
C TYR A 246 -18.80 -7.54 -8.40
N ARG A 247 -18.16 -8.25 -7.48
CA ARG A 247 -18.82 -9.30 -6.69
C ARG A 247 -19.96 -8.76 -5.82
N CYS A 248 -19.80 -7.55 -5.27
CA CYS A 248 -20.74 -6.93 -4.35
C CYS A 248 -21.70 -5.97 -5.08
N THR A 249 -21.22 -5.30 -6.13
CA THR A 249 -22.01 -4.40 -6.99
C THR A 249 -21.68 -4.70 -8.45
N PRO A 250 -22.50 -5.56 -9.10
CA PRO A 250 -22.23 -6.05 -10.45
C PRO A 250 -22.04 -4.93 -11.48
N ARG A 251 -21.25 -5.22 -12.52
CA ARG A 251 -20.94 -4.31 -13.64
C ARG A 251 -22.15 -3.59 -14.23
N GLU A 252 -23.27 -4.29 -14.37
CA GLU A 252 -24.51 -3.71 -14.91
C GLU A 252 -25.05 -2.56 -14.05
N GLN A 253 -24.85 -2.61 -12.73
CA GLN A 253 -25.27 -1.52 -11.85
C GLN A 253 -24.38 -0.29 -12.02
N TRP A 254 -23.06 -0.49 -12.17
CA TRP A 254 -22.08 0.57 -12.39
C TRP A 254 -22.35 1.41 -13.63
N LYS A 255 -23.01 0.85 -14.66
CA LYS A 255 -23.46 1.62 -15.84
C LYS A 255 -24.37 2.80 -15.49
N THR A 256 -25.00 2.80 -14.32
CA THR A 256 -25.91 3.85 -13.85
C THR A 256 -25.41 4.62 -12.63
N ILE A 257 -24.34 4.14 -11.98
CA ILE A 257 -23.71 4.86 -10.88
C ILE A 257 -22.96 6.05 -11.47
N ARG A 258 -23.17 7.24 -10.89
CA ARG A 258 -22.57 8.50 -11.37
C ARG A 258 -21.71 9.18 -10.32
N ASP A 259 -21.79 8.73 -9.09
CA ASP A 259 -21.10 9.29 -7.93
C ASP A 259 -20.70 8.13 -7.00
N LEU A 260 -19.53 8.21 -6.37
CA LEU A 260 -19.12 7.25 -5.34
C LEU A 260 -20.06 7.29 -4.13
N TRP A 261 -20.77 8.40 -3.91
CA TRP A 261 -21.77 8.54 -2.83
C TRP A 261 -23.10 7.83 -3.09
N ASP A 262 -23.28 7.19 -4.25
CA ASP A 262 -24.42 6.30 -4.49
C ASP A 262 -24.42 5.16 -3.44
N ASP A 263 -25.57 4.85 -2.84
CA ASP A 263 -25.69 3.82 -1.80
C ASP A 263 -25.17 2.44 -2.24
N ARG A 264 -25.23 2.15 -3.56
CA ARG A 264 -24.70 0.91 -4.13
C ARG A 264 -23.17 0.88 -4.11
N ALA A 265 -22.50 2.03 -4.05
CA ALA A 265 -21.06 2.15 -3.90
C ALA A 265 -20.67 2.39 -2.44
N VAL A 266 -21.08 3.52 -1.85
CA VAL A 266 -20.66 3.92 -0.49
C VAL A 266 -21.31 3.07 0.61
N GLY A 267 -22.54 2.61 0.40
CA GLY A 267 -23.29 1.83 1.39
C GLY A 267 -22.82 0.38 1.50
N VAL A 268 -22.05 -0.12 0.53
CA VAL A 268 -21.53 -1.48 0.52
C VAL A 268 -20.07 -1.46 0.97
N TRP A 269 -19.79 -1.98 2.18
CA TRP A 269 -18.49 -1.86 2.85
C TRP A 269 -17.28 -2.19 1.96
N ASN A 270 -17.28 -3.36 1.30
CA ASN A 270 -16.20 -3.76 0.38
C ASN A 270 -16.05 -2.77 -0.78
N VAL A 271 -17.15 -2.44 -1.44
CA VAL A 271 -17.15 -1.55 -2.61
C VAL A 271 -16.59 -0.19 -2.23
N ARG A 272 -17.07 0.39 -1.13
CA ARG A 272 -16.55 1.64 -0.57
C ARG A 272 -15.05 1.54 -0.34
N CYS A 273 -14.59 0.56 0.42
CA CYS A 273 -13.18 0.43 0.78
C CYS A 273 -12.30 0.41 -0.48
N PHE A 274 -12.60 -0.46 -1.43
CA PHE A 274 -11.77 -0.63 -2.62
C PHE A 274 -11.93 0.49 -3.64
N ALA A 275 -13.11 1.10 -3.79
CA ALA A 275 -13.32 2.22 -4.70
C ALA A 275 -12.60 3.50 -4.23
N PHE A 276 -12.66 3.81 -2.92
CA PHE A 276 -11.92 4.93 -2.33
C PHE A 276 -10.42 4.67 -2.35
N MET A 277 -9.99 3.46 -1.97
CA MET A 277 -8.59 3.02 -2.06
C MET A 277 -7.99 3.23 -3.45
N ILE A 278 -8.71 2.83 -4.51
CA ILE A 278 -8.28 3.04 -5.90
C ILE A 278 -8.20 4.54 -6.21
N GLY A 279 -9.20 5.33 -5.80
CA GLY A 279 -9.21 6.79 -5.99
C GLY A 279 -7.99 7.48 -5.36
N SER A 280 -7.70 7.20 -4.10
CA SER A 280 -6.53 7.72 -3.38
C SER A 280 -5.22 7.34 -4.07
N ALA A 281 -5.09 6.08 -4.48
CA ALA A 281 -3.90 5.60 -5.15
C ALA A 281 -3.69 6.26 -6.52
N LEU A 282 -4.75 6.43 -7.31
CA LEU A 282 -4.69 7.13 -8.60
C LEU A 282 -4.34 8.60 -8.42
N LYS A 283 -4.87 9.26 -7.39
CA LYS A 283 -4.52 10.65 -7.08
C LYS A 283 -3.03 10.80 -6.80
N TYR A 284 -2.49 9.95 -5.91
CA TYR A 284 -1.07 9.92 -5.59
C TYR A 284 -0.20 9.71 -6.84
N LEU A 285 -0.53 8.71 -7.67
CA LEU A 285 0.21 8.44 -8.91
C LEU A 285 0.12 9.60 -9.91
N HIS A 286 -1.06 10.20 -10.07
CA HIS A 286 -1.30 11.30 -11.01
C HIS A 286 -0.54 12.57 -10.61
N LEU A 287 -0.51 12.94 -9.33
CA LEU A 287 0.25 14.09 -8.83
C LEU A 287 1.73 13.98 -9.20
N ARG A 288 2.32 12.81 -8.95
CA ARG A 288 3.74 12.55 -9.24
C ARG A 288 4.02 12.42 -10.73
N TRP A 289 3.12 11.80 -11.49
CA TRP A 289 3.19 11.74 -12.95
C TRP A 289 3.20 13.14 -13.57
N THR A 290 2.34 14.03 -13.08
CA THR A 290 2.28 15.43 -13.53
C THR A 290 3.54 16.19 -13.17
N ARG A 291 4.05 16.06 -11.94
CA ARG A 291 5.30 16.70 -11.49
C ARG A 291 6.51 16.30 -12.33
N LYS A 292 6.54 15.05 -12.83
CA LYS A 292 7.59 14.53 -13.72
C LYS A 292 7.38 14.85 -15.21
N GLY A 293 6.46 15.75 -15.56
CA GLY A 293 6.24 16.17 -16.95
C GLY A 293 5.46 15.17 -17.81
N ARG A 294 4.59 14.35 -17.21
CA ARG A 294 3.59 13.49 -17.89
C ARG A 294 4.14 12.36 -18.78
N GLY A 295 5.39 11.94 -18.60
CA GLY A 295 5.98 10.85 -19.39
C GLY A 295 6.23 9.54 -18.62
N LYS A 296 6.40 9.62 -17.29
CA LYS A 296 6.93 8.51 -16.50
C LYS A 296 6.30 8.46 -15.11
N LEU A 297 5.96 7.26 -14.67
CA LEU A 297 5.57 6.99 -13.29
C LEU A 297 6.83 6.70 -12.48
N HIS A 298 6.98 7.38 -11.35
CA HIS A 298 8.14 7.17 -10.48
C HIS A 298 8.29 5.71 -10.04
N ILE A 299 7.19 5.02 -9.70
CA ILE A 299 7.22 3.59 -9.36
C ILE A 299 7.70 2.72 -10.54
N HIS A 300 7.35 3.10 -11.77
CA HIS A 300 7.75 2.37 -12.98
C HIS A 300 9.22 2.62 -13.31
N ASP A 301 9.71 3.85 -13.10
CA ASP A 301 11.14 4.19 -13.22
C ASP A 301 11.96 3.35 -12.23
N THR A 302 11.57 3.32 -10.96
CA THR A 302 12.24 2.53 -9.92
C THR A 302 12.26 1.05 -10.26
N PHE A 303 11.14 0.52 -10.75
CA PHE A 303 11.09 -0.86 -11.21
C PHE A 303 12.04 -1.09 -12.39
N SER A 304 12.06 -0.20 -13.37
CA SER A 304 12.91 -0.33 -14.56
C SER A 304 14.39 -0.33 -14.20
N GLU A 305 14.80 0.56 -13.30
CA GLU A 305 16.17 0.63 -12.78
C GLU A 305 16.55 -0.62 -11.97
N TRP A 306 15.67 -1.04 -11.05
CA TRP A 306 15.85 -2.27 -10.28
C TRP A 306 15.97 -3.50 -11.18
N LYS A 307 15.08 -3.61 -12.17
CA LYS A 307 15.07 -4.71 -13.13
C LYS A 307 16.35 -4.74 -13.94
N ALA A 308 16.74 -3.60 -14.55
CA ALA A 308 17.96 -3.51 -15.35
C ALA A 308 19.20 -3.89 -14.53
N TYR A 309 19.29 -3.44 -13.27
CA TYR A 309 20.37 -3.85 -12.37
C TYR A 309 20.41 -5.37 -12.21
N TRP A 310 19.29 -6.00 -11.86
CA TRP A 310 19.25 -7.44 -11.60
C TRP A 310 19.38 -8.30 -12.86
N GLU A 311 19.00 -7.79 -14.05
CA GLU A 311 19.32 -8.42 -15.33
C GLU A 311 20.83 -8.54 -15.56
N THR A 312 21.62 -7.52 -15.17
CA THR A 312 23.09 -7.63 -15.21
C THR A 312 23.65 -8.65 -14.22
N LYS A 313 22.86 -9.08 -13.23
CA LYS A 313 23.20 -10.07 -12.21
C LYS A 313 22.61 -11.46 -12.49
N GLY A 314 22.01 -11.67 -13.67
CA GLY A 314 21.51 -12.97 -14.11
C GLY A 314 20.05 -13.26 -13.76
N MET A 315 19.26 -12.25 -13.37
CA MET A 315 17.80 -12.32 -13.41
C MET A 315 17.36 -12.32 -14.88
N THR A 316 16.61 -13.34 -15.30
CA THR A 316 16.10 -13.48 -16.67
C THR A 316 14.60 -13.68 -16.71
#